data_AF-A0A7W9MWE7-F1
#
_entry.id   AF-A0A7W9MWE7-F1
#
_cell.length_a   1.000
_cell.length_b   1.000
_cell.length_c   1.000
_cell.angle_alpha   90.00
_cell.angle_beta   90.00
_cell.angle_gamma   90.00
#
_symmetry.space_group_name_H-M   'P 1'
#
loop_
_entity.id
_entity.type
_entity.pdbx_description
1 polymer ?
#
loop_
_entity_poly.entity_id
_entity_poly.type
_entity_poly.pdbx_seq_one_letter_code
_entity_poly.pdbx_strand_id
1 'polypeptide(L)'
;MSGLTSVTEGAALSHPRPELLDVTGLRGLAGLAVVASTVGVWRGAPVYLKDLVDLTASVAVVFFFVLSAFVLTYNYPGLSYTSGRRVIGRYAAARVARIVPLYLVVGLVVLLLGMLNGGDWVRDVWTDQTWFVGALVLFYVAFPLLNRPLAFVLGKTVRRLPPLTWLARPFLVRLGVIGYPLFLLQTLVLHGFGPVHAGTISNALLALGWIGLVVLTAEGAHRYVGVPARRALLDLARRLDHRT
;
A
#
# COMPACT_ATOMS: atom_id res chain seq x y z
N MET A 1 -21.25 -22.09 2.65
CA MET A 1 -19.86 -21.73 2.30
C MET A 1 -19.72 -20.22 2.43
N SER A 2 -19.31 -19.74 3.61
CA SER A 2 -19.27 -18.31 3.95
C SER A 2 -17.94 -17.68 3.54
N GLY A 3 -17.91 -17.10 2.34
CA GLY A 3 -16.83 -16.21 1.91
C GLY A 3 -17.19 -14.78 2.30
N LEU A 4 -16.33 -14.13 3.09
CA LEU A 4 -16.05 -12.68 3.20
C LEU A 4 -15.52 -12.35 4.62
N THR A 5 -14.40 -12.98 5.00
CA THR A 5 -13.72 -12.75 6.29
C THR A 5 -12.78 -11.54 6.30
N SER A 6 -12.77 -10.65 5.31
CA SER A 6 -11.80 -9.53 5.31
C SER A 6 -12.31 -8.22 5.92
N VAL A 7 -13.60 -8.09 6.26
CA VAL A 7 -14.14 -6.89 6.93
C VAL A 7 -14.12 -7.05 8.46
N THR A 8 -14.32 -8.27 8.95
CA THR A 8 -14.28 -8.58 10.39
C THR A 8 -12.85 -8.63 10.96
N GLU A 9 -11.83 -8.93 10.14
CA GLU A 9 -10.43 -8.98 10.61
C GLU A 9 -9.76 -7.60 10.69
N GLY A 10 -10.32 -6.58 10.02
CA GLY A 10 -9.97 -5.18 10.22
C GLY A 10 -10.35 -4.66 11.61
N ALA A 11 -11.31 -5.31 12.27
CA ALA A 11 -11.85 -4.94 13.58
C ALA A 11 -10.97 -5.32 14.80
N ALA A 12 -9.80 -5.93 14.59
CA ALA A 12 -8.91 -6.31 15.69
C ALA A 12 -8.20 -5.12 16.37
N LEU A 13 -8.27 -3.93 15.75
CA LEU A 13 -8.08 -2.66 16.44
C LEU A 13 -9.46 -2.02 16.54
N SER A 14 -9.92 -1.75 17.74
CA SER A 14 -11.08 -0.89 18.01
C SER A 14 -10.80 0.50 17.43
N HIS A 15 -11.09 0.67 16.13
CA HIS A 15 -11.03 1.96 15.47
C HIS A 15 -12.20 2.80 16.00
N PRO A 16 -11.95 3.96 16.63
CA PRO A 16 -13.03 4.78 17.21
C PRO A 16 -14.02 5.34 16.18
N ARG A 17 -13.76 5.14 14.88
CA ARG A 17 -14.54 5.70 13.76
C ARG A 17 -14.72 4.66 12.65
N PRO A 18 -15.85 4.70 11.92
CA PRO A 18 -16.08 3.85 10.76
C PRO A 18 -15.00 4.07 9.70
N GLU A 19 -14.49 2.99 9.12
CA GLU A 19 -13.50 3.07 8.03
C GLU A 19 -14.11 3.79 6.83
N LEU A 20 -13.39 4.78 6.29
CA LEU A 20 -13.76 5.45 5.04
C LEU A 20 -13.47 4.50 3.87
N LEU A 21 -14.44 3.64 3.57
CA LEU A 21 -14.37 2.63 2.50
C LEU A 21 -14.02 3.27 1.14
N ASP A 22 -14.64 4.40 0.80
CA ASP A 22 -14.38 5.12 -0.46
C ASP A 22 -12.91 5.52 -0.64
N VAL A 23 -12.29 6.02 0.44
CA VAL A 23 -10.90 6.47 0.44
C VAL A 23 -9.94 5.29 0.33
N THR A 24 -10.32 4.15 0.91
CA THR A 24 -9.57 2.89 0.78
C THR A 24 -9.66 2.36 -0.65
N GLY A 25 -10.84 2.42 -1.28
CA GLY A 25 -11.02 2.06 -2.69
C GLY A 25 -10.20 2.93 -3.64
N LEU A 26 -10.19 4.24 -3.39
CA LEU A 26 -9.42 5.21 -4.17
C LEU A 26 -7.91 4.96 -4.07
N ARG A 27 -7.43 4.58 -2.88
CA ARG A 27 -6.05 4.14 -2.68
C ARG A 27 -5.74 2.87 -3.48
N GLY A 28 -6.68 1.92 -3.53
CA GLY A 28 -6.56 0.70 -4.33
C GLY A 28 -6.40 1.00 -5.82
N LEU A 29 -7.19 1.93 -6.34
CA LEU A 29 -7.07 2.40 -7.72
C LEU A 29 -5.70 3.05 -7.99
N ALA A 30 -5.21 3.89 -7.07
CA ALA A 30 -3.89 4.49 -7.18
C ALA A 30 -2.79 3.42 -7.23
N GLY A 31 -2.85 2.40 -6.36
CA GLY A 31 -1.90 1.29 -6.39
C GLY A 31 -1.96 0.49 -7.70
N LEU A 32 -3.17 0.18 -8.18
CA LEU A 32 -3.35 -0.53 -9.46
C LEU A 32 -2.83 0.27 -10.64
N ALA A 33 -3.03 1.59 -10.66
CA ALA A 33 -2.50 2.48 -11.69
C ALA A 33 -0.95 2.44 -11.73
N VAL A 34 -0.30 2.35 -10.56
CA VAL A 34 1.16 2.21 -10.48
C VAL A 34 1.64 0.85 -10.97
N VAL A 35 0.94 -0.24 -10.67
CA VAL A 35 1.28 -1.55 -11.25
C VAL A 35 1.09 -1.53 -12.77
N ALA A 36 -0.02 -0.96 -13.25
CA ALA A 36 -0.32 -0.90 -14.67
C ALA A 36 0.70 -0.07 -15.45
N SER A 37 1.25 1.00 -14.86
CA SER A 37 2.31 1.79 -15.49
C SER A 37 3.66 1.07 -15.47
N THR A 38 3.97 0.35 -14.40
CA THR A 38 5.26 -0.33 -14.23
C THR A 38 5.42 -1.60 -15.07
N VAL A 39 4.34 -2.29 -15.43
CA VAL A 39 4.35 -3.47 -16.34
C VAL A 39 4.87 -3.16 -17.75
N GLY A 40 4.98 -1.88 -18.12
CA GLY A 40 5.74 -1.46 -19.29
C GLY A 40 5.04 -1.68 -20.63
N VAL A 41 3.75 -2.05 -20.62
CA VAL A 41 2.88 -2.14 -21.81
C VAL A 41 2.96 -0.91 -22.70
N TRP A 42 3.29 0.24 -22.12
CA TRP A 42 3.32 1.55 -22.75
C TRP A 42 4.70 1.90 -23.35
N ARG A 43 5.73 1.06 -23.19
CA ARG A 43 7.10 1.38 -23.64
C ARG A 43 7.26 1.45 -25.17
N GLY A 44 6.40 0.78 -25.92
CA GLY A 44 6.34 0.87 -27.39
C GLY A 44 5.24 1.82 -27.89
N ALA A 45 4.56 2.54 -27.01
CA ALA A 45 3.55 3.52 -27.39
C ALA A 45 4.20 4.81 -27.89
N PRO A 46 3.49 5.61 -28.71
CA PRO A 46 3.93 6.96 -29.08
C PRO A 46 4.32 7.80 -27.86
N VAL A 47 5.30 8.71 -28.03
CA VAL A 47 5.91 9.52 -26.96
C VAL A 47 4.85 10.21 -26.08
N TYR A 48 3.79 10.76 -26.67
CA TYR A 48 2.71 11.43 -25.93
C TYR A 48 1.93 10.52 -24.97
N LEU A 49 1.75 9.22 -25.30
CA LEU A 49 1.11 8.27 -24.40
C LEU A 49 2.04 7.85 -23.27
N LYS A 50 3.33 7.71 -23.57
CA LYS A 50 4.34 7.38 -22.57
C LYS A 50 4.44 8.48 -21.51
N ASP A 51 4.54 9.75 -21.93
CA ASP A 51 4.62 10.88 -21.01
C ASP A 51 3.37 11.01 -20.12
N LEU A 52 2.18 10.75 -20.69
CA LEU A 52 0.93 10.76 -19.94
C LEU A 52 0.89 9.64 -18.88
N VAL A 53 1.36 8.44 -19.22
CA VAL A 53 1.40 7.29 -18.31
C VAL A 53 2.42 7.51 -17.19
N ASP A 54 3.61 8.02 -17.53
CA ASP A 54 4.68 8.29 -16.55
C ASP A 54 4.26 9.41 -15.57
N LEU A 55 3.58 10.44 -16.09
CA LEU A 55 2.96 11.48 -15.24
C LEU A 55 1.87 10.88 -14.35
N THR A 56 0.98 10.07 -14.91
CA THR A 56 -0.11 9.42 -14.17
C THR A 56 0.43 8.50 -13.07
N ALA A 57 1.49 7.75 -13.36
CA ALA A 57 2.18 6.90 -12.39
C ALA A 57 2.75 7.72 -11.23
N SER A 58 3.46 8.80 -11.55
CA SER A 58 4.07 9.69 -10.56
C SER A 58 3.01 10.31 -9.65
N VAL A 59 1.92 10.81 -10.23
CA VAL A 59 0.78 11.36 -9.48
C VAL A 59 0.10 10.28 -8.63
N ALA A 60 -0.10 9.07 -9.16
CA ALA A 60 -0.73 7.96 -8.45
C ALA A 60 0.09 7.51 -7.23
N VAL A 61 1.43 7.50 -7.32
CA VAL A 61 2.31 7.20 -6.18
C VAL A 61 2.15 8.24 -5.07
N VAL A 62 2.22 9.53 -5.40
CA VAL A 62 2.04 10.61 -4.41
C VAL A 62 0.64 10.54 -3.80
N PHE A 63 -0.38 10.32 -4.62
CA PHE A 63 -1.75 10.20 -4.18
C PHE A 63 -1.95 9.01 -3.25
N PHE A 64 -1.34 7.85 -3.56
CA PHE A 64 -1.35 6.68 -2.70
C PHE A 64 -0.77 6.97 -1.31
N PHE A 65 0.37 7.68 -1.25
CA PHE A 65 0.98 8.06 0.03
C PHE A 65 0.11 9.03 0.82
N VAL A 66 -0.42 10.06 0.16
CA VAL A 66 -1.30 11.06 0.80
C VAL A 66 -2.57 10.41 1.35
N LEU A 67 -3.26 9.59 0.54
CA LEU A 67 -4.46 8.87 0.99
C LEU A 67 -4.14 7.89 2.10
N SER A 68 -3.01 7.18 2.01
CA SER A 68 -2.59 6.27 3.07
C SER A 68 -2.31 7.00 4.38
N ALA A 69 -1.73 8.19 4.34
CA ALA A 69 -1.48 8.99 5.52
C ALA A 69 -2.81 9.52 6.10
N PHE A 70 -3.69 10.02 5.21
CA PHE A 70 -5.00 10.57 5.56
C PHE A 70 -5.91 9.58 6.29
N VAL A 71 -6.14 8.38 5.72
CA VAL A 71 -7.00 7.33 6.32
C VAL A 71 -6.55 7.03 7.75
N LEU A 72 -5.24 7.06 7.99
CA LEU A 72 -4.72 6.74 9.30
C LEU A 72 -4.92 7.87 10.32
N THR A 73 -4.64 9.13 9.97
CA THR A 73 -4.96 10.28 10.85
C THR A 73 -6.44 10.37 11.16
N TYR A 74 -7.30 10.02 10.20
CA TYR A 74 -8.74 9.98 10.42
C TYR A 74 -9.11 8.95 11.50
N ASN A 75 -8.45 7.79 11.51
CA ASN A 75 -8.65 6.73 12.50
C ASN A 75 -8.07 7.04 13.89
N TYR A 76 -7.20 8.05 14.02
CA TYR A 76 -6.61 8.46 15.30
C TYR A 76 -6.76 9.98 15.52
N PRO A 77 -7.97 10.46 15.85
CA PRO A 77 -8.24 11.89 16.02
C PRO A 77 -7.48 12.54 17.20
N GLY A 78 -6.90 11.73 18.09
CA GLY A 78 -6.05 12.17 19.19
C GLY A 78 -4.56 12.36 18.84
N LEU A 79 -4.14 12.29 17.58
CA LEU A 79 -2.80 12.74 17.18
C LEU A 79 -2.77 14.27 17.11
N SER A 80 -2.77 14.91 18.28
CA SER A 80 -2.25 16.28 18.41
C SER A 80 -0.82 16.20 18.94
N TYR A 81 0.03 17.16 18.57
CA TYR A 81 1.41 17.28 19.08
C TYR A 81 1.47 17.32 20.63
N THR A 82 0.36 17.72 21.26
CA THR A 82 0.14 17.78 22.70
C THR A 82 -0.25 16.45 23.34
N SER A 83 -0.60 15.43 22.54
CA SER A 83 -0.96 14.10 23.03
C SER A 83 0.32 13.29 23.24
N GLY A 84 0.64 13.02 24.51
CA GLY A 84 1.95 12.54 24.96
C GLY A 84 2.52 11.32 24.22
N ARG A 85 3.85 11.12 24.38
CA ARG A 85 4.69 10.07 23.76
C ARG A 85 4.02 8.70 23.58
N ARG A 86 3.12 8.28 24.47
CA ARG A 86 2.38 7.00 24.38
C ARG A 86 1.44 6.90 23.17
N VAL A 87 0.76 7.98 22.75
CA VAL A 87 -0.14 7.95 21.58
C VAL A 87 0.65 7.85 20.28
N ILE A 88 1.75 8.59 20.20
CA ILE A 88 2.71 8.53 19.08
C ILE A 88 3.36 7.14 19.01
N GLY A 89 3.70 6.54 20.15
CA GLY A 89 4.23 5.18 20.24
C GLY A 89 3.24 4.12 19.74
N ARG A 90 1.97 4.17 20.14
CA ARG A 90 0.92 3.27 19.64
C ARG A 90 0.70 3.42 18.13
N TYR A 91 0.75 4.65 17.63
CA TYR A 91 0.68 4.95 16.20
C TYR A 91 1.87 4.39 15.40
N ALA A 92 3.10 4.56 15.90
CA ALA A 92 4.30 4.00 15.28
C ALA A 92 4.28 2.45 15.32
N ALA A 93 3.89 1.86 16.46
CA ALA A 93 3.82 0.41 16.63
C ALA A 93 2.83 -0.24 15.66
N ALA A 94 1.63 0.34 15.50
CA ALA A 94 0.63 -0.18 14.54
C ALA A 94 1.14 -0.16 13.09
N ARG A 95 2.06 0.76 12.76
CA ARG A 95 2.67 0.89 11.42
C ARG A 95 3.80 -0.09 11.20
N VAL A 96 4.71 -0.19 12.17
CA VAL A 96 5.76 -1.21 12.18
C VAL A 96 5.12 -2.59 12.05
N ALA A 97 4.04 -2.85 12.78
CA ALA A 97 3.31 -4.11 12.73
C ALA A 97 2.65 -4.41 11.37
N ARG A 98 2.38 -3.40 10.54
CA ARG A 98 1.80 -3.59 9.21
C ARG A 98 2.86 -3.74 8.11
N ILE A 99 3.99 -3.03 8.22
CA ILE A 99 4.97 -2.91 7.13
C ILE A 99 6.14 -3.86 7.32
N VAL A 100 6.70 -3.93 8.55
CA VAL A 100 7.96 -4.63 8.80
C VAL A 100 7.86 -6.13 8.52
N PRO A 101 6.82 -6.88 8.93
CA PRO A 101 6.79 -8.31 8.66
C PRO A 101 6.82 -8.65 7.18
N LEU A 102 6.06 -7.87 6.41
CA LEU A 102 5.95 -8.05 4.98
C LEU A 102 7.26 -7.65 4.28
N TYR A 103 7.84 -6.52 4.68
CA TYR A 103 9.14 -6.06 4.18
C TYR A 103 10.24 -7.09 4.44
N LEU A 104 10.29 -7.68 5.64
CA LEU A 104 11.28 -8.70 5.99
C LEU A 104 11.10 -9.98 5.17
N VAL A 105 9.87 -10.46 5.01
CA VAL A 105 9.61 -11.69 4.24
C VAL A 105 9.92 -11.47 2.76
N VAL A 106 9.47 -10.36 2.18
CA VAL A 106 9.77 -10.04 0.78
C VAL A 106 11.28 -9.84 0.60
N GLY A 107 11.94 -9.12 1.50
CA GLY A 107 13.39 -8.91 1.47
C GLY A 107 14.17 -10.23 1.55
N LEU A 108 13.74 -11.17 2.41
CA LEU A 108 14.33 -12.51 2.49
C LEU A 108 14.15 -13.29 1.19
N VAL A 109 12.95 -13.25 0.59
CA VAL A 109 12.69 -13.90 -0.70
C VAL A 109 13.57 -13.31 -1.81
N VAL A 110 13.73 -11.98 -1.85
CA VAL A 110 14.60 -11.29 -2.80
C VAL A 110 16.06 -11.75 -2.62
N LEU A 111 16.55 -11.82 -1.39
CA LEU A 111 17.92 -12.29 -1.11
C LEU A 111 18.13 -13.74 -1.54
N LEU A 112 17.19 -14.64 -1.23
CA LEU A 112 17.27 -16.05 -1.61
C LEU A 112 17.25 -16.23 -3.13
N LEU A 113 16.37 -15.52 -3.83
CA LEU A 113 16.36 -15.51 -5.29
C LEU A 113 17.64 -14.90 -5.86
N GLY A 114 18.21 -13.91 -5.20
CA GLY A 114 19.48 -13.28 -5.59
C GLY A 114 20.66 -14.25 -5.53
N MET A 115 20.66 -15.16 -4.55
CA MET A 115 21.65 -16.23 -4.48
C MET A 115 21.56 -17.22 -5.65
N LEU A 116 20.38 -17.33 -6.27
CA LEU A 116 20.13 -18.24 -7.40
C LEU A 116 20.35 -17.57 -8.77
N ASN A 117 19.99 -16.29 -8.91
CA ASN A 117 19.93 -15.57 -10.20
C ASN A 117 20.96 -14.45 -10.34
N GLY A 118 21.86 -14.27 -9.38
CA GLY A 118 22.85 -13.18 -9.36
C GLY A 118 22.40 -11.98 -8.51
N GLY A 119 23.37 -11.16 -8.09
CA GLY A 119 23.17 -10.11 -7.08
C GLY A 119 22.81 -8.71 -7.61
N ASP A 120 22.90 -8.46 -8.92
CA ASP A 120 22.75 -7.10 -9.44
C ASP A 120 21.31 -6.58 -9.31
N TRP A 121 20.32 -7.37 -9.73
CA TRP A 121 18.90 -7.03 -9.63
C TRP A 121 18.40 -6.92 -8.17
N VAL A 122 19.07 -7.59 -7.21
CA VAL A 122 18.74 -7.49 -5.78
C VAL A 122 18.90 -6.06 -5.30
N ARG A 123 19.95 -5.37 -5.76
CA ARG A 123 20.20 -3.96 -5.40
C ARG A 123 19.12 -3.06 -5.97
N ASP A 124 18.67 -3.29 -7.19
CA ASP A 124 17.61 -2.50 -7.82
C ASP A 124 16.28 -2.66 -7.05
N VAL A 125 15.91 -3.91 -6.74
CA VAL A 125 14.71 -4.20 -5.94
C VAL A 125 14.79 -3.57 -4.55
N TRP A 126 15.93 -3.68 -3.87
CA TRP A 126 16.12 -3.07 -2.56
C TRP A 126 16.12 -1.54 -2.62
N THR A 127 16.65 -0.94 -3.68
CA THR A 127 16.65 0.51 -3.87
C THR A 127 15.22 1.02 -4.01
N ASP A 128 14.40 0.38 -4.85
CA ASP A 128 12.98 0.71 -5.03
C ASP A 128 12.19 0.54 -3.72
N GLN A 129 12.42 -0.58 -3.02
CA GLN A 129 11.76 -0.85 -1.74
C GLN A 129 12.17 0.16 -0.66
N THR A 130 13.44 0.53 -0.60
CA THR A 130 13.97 1.50 0.36
C THR A 130 13.44 2.89 0.06
N TRP A 131 13.38 3.29 -1.22
CA TRP A 131 12.76 4.54 -1.64
C TRP A 131 11.28 4.59 -1.25
N PHE A 132 10.53 3.51 -1.50
CA PHE A 132 9.12 3.42 -1.12
C PHE A 132 8.92 3.54 0.40
N VAL A 133 9.69 2.80 1.19
CA VAL A 133 9.62 2.86 2.67
C VAL A 133 10.05 4.25 3.18
N GLY A 134 11.08 4.85 2.58
CA GLY A 134 11.56 6.18 2.92
C GLY A 134 10.50 7.25 2.64
N ALA A 135 9.90 7.25 1.45
CA ALA A 135 8.80 8.14 1.08
C ALA A 135 7.62 7.95 2.03
N LEU A 136 7.25 6.70 2.29
CA LEU A 136 6.19 6.36 3.23
C LEU A 136 6.46 6.94 4.62
N VAL A 137 7.65 6.75 5.17
CA VAL A 137 8.06 7.28 6.49
C VAL A 137 8.06 8.81 6.48
N LEU A 138 8.55 9.44 5.41
CA LEU A 138 8.54 10.88 5.26
C LEU A 138 7.12 11.44 5.30
N PHE A 139 6.21 10.93 4.45
CA PHE A 139 4.80 11.34 4.45
C PHE A 139 4.17 11.09 5.81
N TYR A 140 4.57 10.02 6.49
CA TYR A 140 4.07 9.63 7.80
C TYR A 140 4.50 10.49 8.97
N VAL A 141 5.68 11.08 8.90
CA VAL A 141 6.21 12.04 9.86
C VAL A 141 5.72 13.46 9.52
N ALA A 142 5.61 13.78 8.24
CA ALA A 142 5.11 15.08 7.77
C ALA A 142 3.60 15.25 8.07
N PHE A 143 2.80 14.18 7.97
CA PHE A 143 1.35 14.31 8.07
C PHE A 143 0.83 14.81 9.44
N PRO A 144 1.33 14.35 10.60
CA PRO A 144 0.98 14.93 11.90
C PRO A 144 1.23 16.45 11.98
N LEU A 145 2.28 16.95 11.32
CA LEU A 145 2.58 18.38 11.23
C LEU A 145 1.58 19.11 10.32
N LEU A 146 1.15 18.45 9.24
CA LEU A 146 0.19 18.98 8.26
C LEU A 146 -1.27 18.75 8.64
N ASN A 147 -1.56 18.00 9.72
CA ASN A 147 -2.90 17.54 10.06
C ASN A 147 -3.87 18.70 10.35
N ARG A 148 -3.40 19.80 10.93
CA ARG A 148 -4.23 20.97 11.25
C ARG A 148 -4.83 21.65 10.00
N PRO A 149 -4.03 22.09 9.01
CA PRO A 149 -4.58 22.68 7.80
C PRO A 149 -5.33 21.64 6.94
N LEU A 150 -4.84 20.40 6.84
CA LEU A 150 -5.49 19.38 6.01
C LEU A 150 -6.86 18.96 6.56
N ALA A 151 -7.00 18.75 7.87
CA ALA A 151 -8.28 18.37 8.46
C ALA A 151 -9.32 19.50 8.33
N PHE A 152 -8.89 20.76 8.36
CA PHE A 152 -9.77 21.90 8.13
C PHE A 152 -10.27 21.96 6.68
N VAL A 153 -9.36 21.80 5.70
CA VAL A 153 -9.71 21.84 4.27
C VAL A 153 -10.48 20.59 3.85
N LEU A 154 -9.95 19.39 4.09
CA LEU A 154 -10.59 18.14 3.69
C LEU A 154 -11.85 17.84 4.50
N GLY A 155 -11.91 18.22 5.78
CA GLY A 155 -13.12 18.02 6.60
C GLY A 155 -14.33 18.81 6.08
N LYS A 156 -14.11 20.00 5.52
CA LYS A 156 -15.16 20.80 4.87
C LYS A 156 -15.52 20.25 3.48
N THR A 157 -14.53 19.82 2.71
CA THR A 157 -14.75 19.38 1.31
C THR A 157 -15.33 17.96 1.23
N VAL A 158 -14.83 17.01 2.04
CA VAL A 158 -15.29 15.61 2.03
C VAL A 158 -16.73 15.49 2.51
N ARG A 159 -17.19 16.33 3.44
CA ARG A 159 -18.60 16.38 3.85
C ARG A 159 -19.56 16.85 2.75
N ARG A 160 -19.06 17.47 1.68
CA ARG A 160 -19.86 18.04 0.60
C ARG A 160 -19.86 17.19 -0.68
N LEU A 161 -19.03 16.15 -0.76
CA LEU A 161 -19.02 15.27 -1.91
C LEU A 161 -20.08 14.17 -1.74
N PRO A 162 -20.87 13.86 -2.78
CA PRO A 162 -21.77 12.72 -2.75
C PRO A 162 -20.94 11.45 -2.50
N PRO A 163 -21.45 10.47 -1.72
CA PRO A 163 -20.75 9.22 -1.49
C PRO A 163 -20.50 8.54 -2.84
N LEU A 164 -19.23 8.32 -3.17
CA LEU A 164 -18.82 7.63 -4.38
C LEU A 164 -18.98 6.14 -4.13
N THR A 165 -20.23 5.66 -4.08
CA THR A 165 -20.60 4.28 -3.74
C THR A 165 -19.91 3.23 -4.61
N TRP A 166 -19.47 3.61 -5.81
CA TRP A 166 -18.65 2.76 -6.68
C TRP A 166 -17.25 2.49 -6.12
N LEU A 167 -16.64 3.47 -5.43
CA LEU A 167 -15.33 3.32 -4.78
C LEU A 167 -15.41 2.46 -3.50
N ALA A 168 -16.56 2.43 -2.82
CA ALA A 168 -16.83 1.50 -1.73
C ALA A 168 -16.98 0.03 -2.16
N ARG A 169 -16.86 -0.30 -3.46
CA ARG A 169 -16.98 -1.70 -3.91
C ARG A 169 -15.93 -2.58 -3.23
N PRO A 170 -16.29 -3.80 -2.79
CA PRO A 170 -15.43 -4.65 -1.97
C PRO A 170 -14.11 -4.99 -2.67
N PHE A 171 -14.11 -5.08 -4.00
CA PHE A 171 -12.90 -5.30 -4.78
C PHE A 171 -11.91 -4.12 -4.70
N LEU A 172 -12.38 -2.88 -4.84
CA LEU A 172 -11.53 -1.70 -4.77
C LEU A 172 -11.00 -1.47 -3.35
N VAL A 173 -11.86 -1.64 -2.36
CA VAL A 173 -11.47 -1.59 -0.94
C VAL A 173 -10.37 -2.63 -0.67
N ARG A 174 -10.53 -3.85 -1.18
CA ARG A 174 -9.54 -4.91 -1.01
C ARG A 174 -8.21 -4.56 -1.69
N LEU A 175 -8.23 -3.99 -2.91
CA LEU A 175 -7.05 -3.43 -3.56
C LEU A 175 -6.36 -2.38 -2.69
N GLY A 176 -7.12 -1.52 -2.01
CA GLY A 176 -6.59 -0.53 -1.07
C GLY A 176 -5.92 -1.16 0.15
N VAL A 177 -6.48 -2.24 0.68
CA VAL A 177 -5.92 -2.99 1.81
C VAL A 177 -4.60 -3.65 1.43
N ILE A 178 -4.53 -4.26 0.25
CA ILE A 178 -3.32 -4.91 -0.29
C ILE A 178 -2.36 -3.97 -1.00
N GLY A 179 -2.60 -2.66 -0.97
CA GLY A 179 -1.75 -1.68 -1.65
C GLY A 179 -0.26 -1.75 -1.26
N TYR A 180 0.06 -2.07 0.00
CA TYR A 180 1.46 -2.25 0.41
C TYR A 180 2.14 -3.46 -0.21
N PRO A 181 1.63 -4.69 -0.06
CA PRO A 181 2.23 -5.85 -0.72
C PRO A 181 2.27 -5.70 -2.23
N LEU A 182 1.29 -5.02 -2.81
CA LEU A 182 1.26 -4.71 -4.22
C LEU A 182 2.46 -3.86 -4.66
N PHE A 183 2.81 -2.81 -3.90
CA PHE A 183 4.02 -2.01 -4.16
C PHE A 183 5.34 -2.77 -3.89
N LEU A 184 5.39 -3.63 -2.87
CA LEU A 184 6.62 -4.38 -2.56
C LEU A 184 6.90 -5.51 -3.55
N LEU A 185 5.84 -6.15 -4.06
CA LEU A 185 5.96 -7.31 -4.94
C LEU A 185 5.96 -6.96 -6.42
N GLN A 186 5.40 -5.81 -6.83
CA GLN A 186 5.44 -5.42 -8.25
C GLN A 186 6.88 -5.39 -8.78
N THR A 187 7.83 -4.84 -8.01
CA THR A 187 9.23 -4.74 -8.43
C THR A 187 9.87 -6.12 -8.56
N LEU A 188 9.54 -7.05 -7.64
CA LEU A 188 10.02 -8.43 -7.68
C LEU A 188 9.51 -9.16 -8.94
N VAL A 189 8.22 -9.04 -9.24
CA VAL A 189 7.62 -9.67 -10.42
C VAL A 189 8.22 -9.07 -11.70
N LEU A 190 8.39 -7.75 -11.77
CA LEU A 190 8.91 -7.10 -12.96
C LEU A 190 10.38 -7.44 -13.24
N HIS A 191 11.22 -7.50 -12.22
CA HIS A 191 12.62 -7.91 -12.39
C HIS A 191 12.75 -9.42 -12.68
N GLY A 192 11.89 -10.24 -12.08
CA GLY A 192 11.90 -11.69 -12.29
C GLY A 192 11.46 -12.12 -13.69
N PHE A 193 10.52 -11.39 -14.30
CA PHE A 193 9.90 -11.80 -15.57
C PHE A 193 10.18 -10.86 -16.75
N GLY A 194 10.83 -9.73 -16.49
CA GLY A 194 11.20 -8.74 -17.50
C GLY A 194 10.01 -7.88 -17.97
N PRO A 195 10.31 -6.82 -18.73
CA PRO A 195 9.29 -5.89 -19.21
C PRO A 195 8.49 -6.44 -20.38
N VAL A 196 7.22 -6.07 -20.44
CA VAL A 196 6.35 -6.39 -21.58
C VAL A 196 6.51 -5.34 -22.67
N HIS A 197 6.82 -5.76 -23.88
CA HIS A 197 6.89 -4.84 -25.03
C HIS A 197 5.50 -4.58 -25.59
N ALA A 198 5.17 -3.33 -25.93
CA ALA A 198 3.90 -3.01 -26.59
C ALA A 198 3.85 -3.62 -28.00
N GLY A 199 2.65 -3.77 -28.57
CA GLY A 199 2.48 -3.92 -30.03
C GLY A 199 1.71 -5.15 -30.51
N THR A 200 1.39 -6.11 -29.65
CA THR A 200 0.57 -7.27 -30.01
C THR A 200 -0.51 -7.56 -28.97
N ILE A 201 -1.61 -8.22 -29.39
CA ILE A 201 -2.64 -8.72 -28.47
C ILE A 201 -2.03 -9.70 -27.45
N SER A 202 -1.08 -10.53 -27.89
CA SER A 202 -0.34 -11.44 -27.02
C SER A 202 0.37 -10.69 -25.89
N ASN A 203 1.02 -9.57 -26.20
CA ASN A 203 1.69 -8.76 -25.18
C ASN A 203 0.70 -8.07 -24.23
N ALA A 204 -0.45 -7.61 -24.73
CA ALA A 204 -1.51 -7.06 -23.88
C ALA A 204 -2.06 -8.11 -22.91
N LEU A 205 -2.29 -9.35 -23.38
CA LEU A 205 -2.72 -10.47 -22.54
C LEU A 205 -1.65 -10.86 -21.51
N LEU A 206 -0.38 -10.90 -21.93
CA LEU A 206 0.75 -11.18 -21.05
C LEU A 206 0.87 -10.11 -19.95
N ALA A 207 0.67 -8.84 -20.28
CA ALA A 207 0.64 -7.77 -19.31
C ALA A 207 -0.52 -7.87 -18.31
N LEU A 208 -1.73 -8.18 -18.78
CA LEU A 208 -2.86 -8.47 -17.89
C LEU A 208 -2.56 -9.67 -16.98
N GLY A 209 -1.86 -10.68 -17.52
CA GLY A 209 -1.32 -11.80 -16.76
C GLY A 209 -0.38 -11.36 -15.65
N TRP A 210 0.57 -10.46 -15.93
CA TRP A 210 1.49 -9.92 -14.92
C TRP A 210 0.78 -9.08 -13.86
N ILE A 211 -0.13 -8.19 -14.26
CA ILE A 211 -0.94 -7.40 -13.32
C ILE A 211 -1.72 -8.36 -12.42
N GLY A 212 -2.36 -9.37 -13.00
CA GLY A 212 -3.07 -10.42 -12.26
C GLY A 212 -2.16 -11.16 -11.29
N LEU A 213 -0.96 -11.55 -11.72
CA LEU A 213 0.03 -12.23 -10.89
C LEU A 213 0.50 -11.35 -9.73
N VAL A 214 0.79 -10.06 -9.95
CA VAL A 214 1.15 -9.11 -8.90
C VAL A 214 0.02 -8.97 -7.88
N VAL A 215 -1.22 -8.84 -8.34
CA VAL A 215 -2.39 -8.71 -7.46
C VAL A 215 -2.61 -10.00 -6.65
N LEU A 216 -2.49 -11.17 -7.28
CA LEU A 216 -2.66 -12.47 -6.62
C LEU A 216 -1.54 -12.74 -5.61
N THR A 217 -0.29 -12.49 -5.97
CA THR A 217 0.85 -12.64 -5.06
C THR A 217 0.77 -11.65 -3.91
N ALA A 218 0.35 -10.41 -4.16
CA ALA A 218 0.10 -9.41 -3.12
C ALA A 218 -1.02 -9.79 -2.16
N GLU A 219 -2.12 -10.33 -2.68
CA GLU A 219 -3.21 -10.85 -1.85
C GLU A 219 -2.76 -12.04 -1.01
N GLY A 220 -2.00 -12.97 -1.60
CA GLY A 220 -1.42 -14.10 -0.89
C GLY A 220 -0.49 -13.66 0.23
N ALA A 221 0.47 -12.77 -0.06
CA ALA A 221 1.39 -12.23 0.93
C ALA A 221 0.65 -11.45 2.03
N HIS A 222 -0.41 -10.71 1.68
CA HIS A 222 -1.24 -10.03 2.67
C HIS A 222 -1.90 -11.03 3.63
N ARG A 223 -2.55 -12.07 3.10
CA ARG A 223 -3.32 -13.05 3.89
C ARG A 223 -2.43 -13.96 4.73
N TYR A 224 -1.38 -14.51 4.13
CA TYR A 224 -0.54 -15.53 4.76
C TYR A 224 0.59 -14.97 5.60
N VAL A 225 1.04 -13.74 5.32
CA VAL A 225 2.14 -13.11 6.06
C VAL A 225 1.64 -11.89 6.84
N GLY A 226 0.98 -10.96 6.15
CA GLY A 226 0.58 -9.68 6.73
C GLY A 226 -0.38 -9.81 7.91
N VAL A 227 -1.48 -10.56 7.73
CA VAL A 227 -2.50 -10.75 8.78
C VAL A 227 -1.95 -11.47 10.03
N PRO A 228 -1.32 -12.66 9.93
CA PRO A 228 -0.85 -13.37 11.11
C PRO A 228 0.28 -12.62 11.83
N ALA A 229 1.23 -12.03 11.09
CA ALA A 229 2.32 -11.30 11.71
C ALA A 229 1.84 -10.04 12.43
N ARG A 230 0.85 -9.33 11.86
CA ARG A 230 0.22 -8.19 12.54
C ARG A 230 -0.44 -8.60 13.84
N ARG A 231 -1.17 -9.74 13.87
CA ARG A 231 -1.79 -10.26 15.10
C ARG A 231 -0.73 -10.58 16.15
N ALA A 232 0.30 -11.33 15.77
CA ALA A 232 1.40 -11.70 16.66
C ALA A 232 2.10 -10.47 17.28
N LEU A 233 2.36 -9.43 16.48
CA LEU A 233 2.98 -8.19 16.96
C LEU A 233 2.07 -7.39 17.88
N LEU A 234 0.77 -7.32 17.61
CA LEU A 234 -0.19 -6.65 18.48
C LEU A 234 -0.37 -7.39 19.81
N ASP A 235 -0.39 -8.72 19.79
CA ASP A 235 -0.45 -9.54 21.00
C ASP A 235 0.82 -9.38 21.84
N LEU A 236 1.99 -9.31 21.20
CA LEU A 236 3.25 -9.01 21.88
C LEU A 236 3.22 -7.61 22.52
N ALA A 237 2.74 -6.60 21.80
CA ALA A 237 2.63 -5.24 22.31
C ALA A 237 1.69 -5.15 23.53
N ARG A 238 0.56 -5.85 23.50
CA ARG A 238 -0.38 -5.92 24.65
C ARG A 238 0.27 -6.59 25.87
N ARG A 239 1.03 -7.67 25.68
CA ARG A 239 1.75 -8.35 26.77
C ARG A 239 2.80 -7.46 27.42
N LEU A 240 3.43 -6.57 26.66
CA LEU A 240 4.41 -5.62 27.18
C LEU A 240 3.75 -4.49 27.97
N ASP A 241 2.62 -3.94 27.49
CA ASP A 241 1.87 -2.86 28.18
C ASP A 241 1.32 -3.34 29.54
N HIS A 242 1.05 -4.64 29.71
CA HIS A 242 0.62 -5.23 30.99
C HIS A 242 1.76 -5.43 32.02
N ARG A 243 3.02 -5.31 31.61
CA ARG A 243 4.19 -5.52 32.50
C ARG A 243 4.79 -4.22 33.03
N THR A 244 4.31 -3.05 32.57
CA THR A 244 4.77 -1.71 32.96
C THR A 244 3.72 -0.98 33.75
#